data_AF-A0A1W9W2Z4-F1
#
_entry.id   AF-A0A1W9W2Z4-F1
#
_cell.length_a   1.000
_cell.length_b   1.000
_cell.length_c   1.000
_cell.angle_alpha   90.00
_cell.angle_beta   90.00
_cell.angle_gamma   90.00
#
_symmetry.space_group_name_H-M   'P 1'
#
loop_
_entity.id
_entity.type
_entity.pdbx_description
1 polymer ?
#
loop_
_entity_poly.entity_id
_entity_poly.type
_entity_poly.pdbx_seq_one_letter_code
_entity_poly.pdbx_strand_id
1 'polypeptide(L)' 'MPNMFTYYKEYKTWQKKYDPMAPKEGDEAPDFELHDINGENPIHLSDFRGKKPVALIFGSFT' A
#
# COMPACT_ATOMS: atom_id res chain seq x y z
N MET A 1 5.19 -26.71 -4.47
CA MET A 1 5.60 -25.33 -4.09
C MET A 1 6.45 -24.77 -5.22
N PRO A 2 6.13 -23.60 -5.79
CA PRO A 2 7.01 -22.95 -6.77
C PRO A 2 8.37 -22.64 -6.13
N ASN A 3 9.45 -22.70 -6.92
CA ASN A 3 10.78 -22.37 -6.41
C ASN A 3 11.00 -20.85 -6.35
N MET A 4 11.99 -20.41 -5.58
CA MET A 4 12.32 -18.99 -5.36
C MET A 4 12.53 -18.19 -6.65
N PHE A 5 13.12 -18.79 -7.69
CA PHE A 5 13.36 -18.12 -8.97
C PHE A 5 12.07 -17.86 -9.74
N THR A 6 11.10 -18.77 -9.67
CA THR A 6 9.78 -18.57 -10.27
C THR A 6 9.06 -17.40 -9.60
N TYR A 7 9.05 -17.39 -8.26
CA TYR A 7 8.50 -16.29 -7.46
C TYR A 7 9.15 -14.95 -7.84
N TYR A 8 10.49 -14.88 -7.84
CA TYR A 8 11.20 -13.65 -8.21
C TYR A 8 10.81 -13.10 -9.59
N LYS A 9 10.68 -13.97 -10.61
CA LYS A 9 10.29 -13.56 -11.96
C LYS A 9 8.87 -13.02 -12.01
N GLU A 10 7.94 -13.66 -11.32
CA GLU A 10 6.53 -13.23 -11.23
C GLU A 10 6.42 -11.86 -10.55
N TYR A 11 7.08 -11.69 -9.40
CA TYR A 11 7.08 -10.41 -8.67
C TYR A 11 7.68 -9.28 -9.48
N LYS A 12 8.81 -9.51 -10.17
CA LYS A 12 9.39 -8.48 -11.04
C LYS A 12 8.48 -8.13 -12.22
N THR A 13 7.79 -9.11 -12.77
CA THR A 13 6.85 -8.87 -13.88
C THR A 13 5.65 -8.06 -13.39
N TRP A 14 5.09 -8.41 -12.23
CA TRP A 14 4.02 -7.67 -11.57
C TRP A 14 4.46 -6.24 -11.26
N GLN A 15 5.61 -6.06 -10.60
CA GLN A 15 6.14 -4.75 -10.24
C GLN A 15 6.32 -3.89 -11.49
N LYS A 16 7.02 -4.40 -12.53
CA LYS A 16 7.21 -3.65 -13.78
C LYS A 16 5.90 -3.20 -14.43
N LYS A 17 4.83 -3.98 -14.30
CA LYS A 17 3.51 -3.65 -14.85
C LYS A 17 2.82 -2.52 -14.09
N TYR A 18 2.91 -2.50 -12.75
CA TYR A 18 2.13 -1.58 -11.91
C TYR A 18 2.93 -0.39 -11.35
N ASP A 19 4.25 -0.47 -11.31
CA ASP A 19 5.14 0.61 -10.87
C ASP A 19 4.86 1.96 -11.58
N PRO A 20 4.53 2.00 -12.89
CA PRO A 20 4.14 3.26 -13.54
C PRO A 20 2.85 3.91 -12.99
N MET A 21 2.02 3.16 -12.27
CA MET A 21 0.78 3.64 -11.64
C MET A 21 0.97 3.99 -10.16
N ALA A 22 2.17 3.78 -9.61
CA ALA A 22 2.47 4.17 -8.24
C ALA A 22 2.47 5.70 -8.10
N PRO A 23 1.92 6.26 -7.00
CA PRO A 23 2.02 7.68 -6.71
C PRO A 23 3.48 8.13 -6.66
N LYS A 24 3.78 9.27 -7.28
CA LYS A 24 5.11 9.88 -7.29
C LYS A 24 5.23 10.94 -6.21
N GLU A 25 6.45 11.39 -5.95
CA GLU A 25 6.69 12.51 -5.05
C GLU A 25 5.94 13.76 -5.54
N GLY A 26 5.18 14.38 -4.64
CA GLY A 26 4.35 15.54 -4.94
C GLY A 26 2.93 15.22 -5.43
N ASP A 27 2.65 13.98 -5.82
CA ASP A 27 1.27 13.56 -6.13
C ASP A 27 0.42 13.55 -4.85
N GLU A 28 -0.87 13.83 -5.00
CA GLU A 28 -1.82 13.64 -3.91
C GLU A 28 -1.92 12.15 -3.56
N ALA A 29 -1.76 11.82 -2.28
CA ALA A 29 -1.88 10.45 -1.82
C ALA A 29 -3.29 9.90 -2.11
N PRO A 30 -3.40 8.69 -2.69
CA PRO A 30 -4.68 8.08 -3.01
C PRO A 30 -5.46 7.82 -1.72
N ASP A 31 -6.75 8.11 -1.75
CA ASP A 31 -7.60 7.84 -0.60
C ASP A 31 -7.93 6.35 -0.49
N PHE A 32 -8.00 5.86 0.73
CA PHE A 32 -8.37 4.49 1.05
C PHE A 32 -9.00 4.44 2.43
N GLU A 33 -9.78 3.40 2.68
CA GLU A 33 -10.38 3.09 3.97
C GLU A 33 -9.64 1.92 4.61
N LEU A 34 -9.22 2.07 5.86
CA LEU A 34 -8.71 0.98 6.69
C LEU A 34 -9.57 0.86 7.95
N HIS A 35 -9.65 -0.36 8.47
CA HIS A 35 -10.23 -0.62 9.78
C HIS A 35 -9.11 -0.78 10.80
N ASP A 36 -9.44 -0.60 12.08
CA ASP A 36 -8.53 -0.88 13.17
C ASP A 36 -8.24 -2.39 13.31
N ILE A 37 -7.42 -2.75 14.31
CA ILE A 37 -7.00 -4.14 14.54
C ILE A 37 -8.16 -5.08 14.89
N ASN A 38 -9.31 -4.55 15.33
CA ASN A 38 -10.51 -5.32 15.63
C ASN A 38 -11.44 -5.43 14.42
N GLY A 39 -11.09 -4.79 13.30
CA GLY A 39 -11.97 -4.67 12.14
C GLY A 39 -13.08 -3.63 12.33
N GLU A 40 -12.94 -2.76 13.33
CA GLU A 40 -13.89 -1.70 13.63
C GLU A 40 -13.34 -0.33 13.21
N ASN A 41 -14.14 0.73 13.40
CA ASN A 41 -13.72 2.13 13.24
C ASN A 41 -13.02 2.42 11.89
N PRO A 42 -13.78 2.48 10.77
CA PRO A 42 -13.21 2.81 9.48
C PRO A 42 -12.57 4.21 9.52
N ILE A 43 -11.35 4.31 8.98
CA ILE A 43 -10.61 5.55 8.83
C ILE A 43 -10.27 5.77 7.36
N HIS A 44 -10.53 6.98 6.86
CA HIS A 44 -10.05 7.39 5.53
C HIS A 44 -8.71 8.11 5.63
N LEU A 45 -7.81 7.89 4.69
CA LEU A 45 -6.55 8.63 4.64
C LEU A 45 -6.81 10.15 4.47
N SER A 46 -7.80 10.50 3.66
CA SER A 46 -8.18 11.89 3.37
C SER A 46 -8.56 12.69 4.63
N ASP A 47 -9.04 12.04 5.68
CA ASP A 47 -9.39 12.68 6.95
C ASP A 47 -8.20 13.35 7.65
N PHE A 48 -6.97 12.96 7.32
CA PHE A 48 -5.74 13.50 7.91
C PHE A 48 -5.09 14.62 7.10
N ARG A 49 -5.59 14.91 5.88
CA ARG A 49 -5.02 15.96 5.01
C ARG A 49 -4.98 17.31 5.73
N GLY A 50 -3.81 17.96 5.71
CA GLY A 50 -3.59 19.27 6.34
C GLY A 50 -3.62 19.30 7.88
N LYS A 51 -3.88 18.16 8.55
CA LYS A 51 -3.92 18.09 10.02
C LYS A 51 -2.59 17.64 10.62
N LYS A 52 -1.95 16.64 10.02
CA LYS A 52 -0.65 16.10 10.45
C LYS A 52 0.01 15.28 9.33
N PRO A 53 1.34 15.12 9.34
CA PRO A 53 2.01 14.12 8.50
C PRO A 53 1.50 12.70 8.81
N VAL A 54 1.40 11.86 7.79
CA VAL A 54 0.95 10.46 7.90
C VAL A 54 1.90 9.56 7.14
N ALA A 55 2.13 8.35 7.67
CA ALA A 55 2.89 7.30 7.02
C ALA A 55 2.02 6.03 6.89
N LEU A 56 2.08 5.38 5.73
CA LEU A 56 1.49 4.06 5.51
C LEU A 56 2.59 3.01 5.56
N ILE A 57 2.44 2.00 6.42
CA ILE A 57 3.41 0.92 6.58
C ILE A 57 2.70 -0.40 6.28
N PHE A 58 3.20 -1.13 5.28
CA PHE A 58 2.73 -2.47 4.97
C PHE A 58 3.53 -3.49 5.78
N GLY A 59 2.84 -4.28 6.59
CA GLY A 59 3.42 -5.36 7.38
C GLY A 59 2.45 -6.53 7.45
N SER A 60 2.99 -7.72 7.68
CA SER A 60 2.21 -8.92 7.98
C SER A 60 2.56 -9.36 9.39
N PHE A 61 1.56 -9.48 10.26
CA PHE A 61 1.69 -10.18 11.53
C PHE A 61 1.13 -11.59 11.35
N THR A 62 2.00 -12.50 10.98
CA THR A 62 1.72 -13.92 10.71
C THR A 62 2.84 -14.76 11.28
#